data_AF-A0A961G4W0-F1
#
_entry.id   AF-A0A961G4W0-F1
#
_cell.length_a   1.000
_cell.length_b   1.000
_cell.length_c   1.000
_cell.angle_alpha   90.00
_cell.angle_beta   90.00
_cell.angle_gamma   90.00
#
_symmetry.space_group_name_H-M   'P 1'
#
loop_
_entity.id
_entity.type
_entity.pdbx_description
1 polymer ?
#
loop_
_entity_poly.entity_id
_entity_poly.type
_entity_poly.pdbx_seq_one_letter_code
_entity_poly.pdbx_strand_id
1 'polypeptide(L)'
;VIFLIALIAAVVVAVLWLPRATRSEALAVRQSYYDTSSVVRNQLPEAQHALDVVTDPQSTAEALSSSIPIIAQLDTAAFDMKEAAAAPLPSVLPLMPSGEVDALVPLQQQQELLGEEGSGLANQLGNGYIYRVSVPDLLNPGNLPISADTETINTVSITLASSLAADAAIIAELPADPLFVNTYDQAIASHDRYEVWQNEYLGALTSEDTDRARTLIDELDAMRTGLQETNTDDLANFRSEVDNHIVTYAGSLESHLAALTEID
;
A
#
# COMPACT_ATOMS: atom_id res chain seq x y z
N VAL A 1 33.63 48.43 -36.09
CA VAL A 1 32.91 49.24 -35.08
C VAL A 1 31.49 48.73 -34.86
N ILE A 2 30.62 48.69 -35.88
CA ILE A 2 29.23 48.20 -35.75
C ILE A 2 29.14 46.76 -35.20
N PHE A 3 29.96 45.83 -35.71
CA PHE A 3 29.98 44.44 -35.23
C PHE A 3 30.40 44.31 -33.76
N LEU A 4 31.34 45.16 -33.32
CA LEU A 4 31.85 45.15 -31.95
C LEU A 4 30.81 45.72 -30.96
N ILE A 5 30.07 46.75 -31.40
CA ILE A 5 28.95 47.32 -30.64
C ILE A 5 27.80 46.32 -30.52
N ALA A 6 27.46 45.63 -31.61
CA ALA A 6 26.42 44.59 -31.60
C ALA A 6 26.79 43.41 -30.68
N LEU A 7 28.07 42.99 -30.67
CA LEU A 7 28.57 41.95 -29.78
C LEU A 7 28.47 42.37 -28.32
N ILE A 8 28.90 43.59 -27.97
CA ILE A 8 28.81 44.11 -26.60
C ILE A 8 27.35 44.22 -26.16
N ALA A 9 26.46 44.72 -27.04
CA ALA A 9 25.03 44.79 -26.74
C ALA A 9 24.42 43.40 -26.51
N ALA A 10 24.77 42.39 -27.33
CA ALA A 10 24.33 41.02 -27.15
C ALA A 10 24.83 40.41 -25.83
N VAL A 11 26.10 40.65 -25.47
CA VAL A 11 26.68 40.21 -24.19
C VAL A 11 25.96 40.88 -23.02
N VAL A 12 25.70 42.19 -23.07
CA VAL A 12 24.97 42.92 -22.01
C VAL A 12 23.54 42.40 -21.86
N VAL A 13 22.84 42.16 -22.97
CA VAL A 13 21.48 41.57 -22.94
C VAL A 13 21.52 40.17 -22.35
N ALA A 14 22.47 39.33 -22.75
CA ALA A 14 22.63 37.98 -22.21
C ALA A 14 22.90 38.00 -20.69
N VAL A 15 23.82 38.85 -20.23
CA VAL A 15 24.15 39.01 -18.80
C VAL A 15 22.97 39.48 -17.96
N LEU A 16 22.06 40.29 -18.53
CA LEU A 16 20.87 40.78 -17.83
C LEU A 16 19.67 39.82 -17.89
N TRP A 17 19.55 39.03 -18.96
CA TRP A 17 18.39 38.19 -19.21
C TRP A 17 18.56 36.77 -18.67
N LEU A 18 19.74 36.17 -18.86
CA LEU A 18 20.02 34.80 -18.41
C LEU A 18 19.80 34.58 -16.89
N PRO A 19 20.21 35.47 -15.97
CA PRO A 19 19.96 35.25 -14.54
C PRO A 19 18.46 35.31 -14.19
N ARG A 20 17.68 36.08 -14.94
CA ARG A 20 16.23 36.18 -14.74
C ARG A 20 15.52 34.93 -15.25
N ALA A 21 15.97 34.40 -16.39
CA ALA A 21 15.45 33.16 -16.94
C ALA A 21 15.73 31.98 -16.00
N THR A 22 16.97 31.82 -15.53
CA THR A 22 17.33 30.74 -14.58
C THR A 22 16.57 30.85 -13.27
N ARG A 23 16.38 32.07 -12.74
CA ARG A 23 15.57 32.28 -11.53
C ARG A 23 14.10 31.94 -11.76
N SER A 24 13.55 32.30 -12.91
CA SER A 24 12.16 31.96 -13.26
C SER A 24 11.96 30.44 -13.39
N GLU A 25 12.91 29.74 -14.01
CA GLU A 25 12.88 28.28 -14.12
C GLU A 25 13.03 27.61 -12.75
N ALA A 26 13.94 28.10 -11.90
CA ALA A 26 14.11 27.57 -10.56
C ALA A 26 12.86 27.75 -9.69
N LEU A 27 12.18 28.90 -9.79
CA LEU A 27 10.90 29.15 -9.11
C LEU A 27 9.79 28.23 -9.64
N ALA A 28 9.76 27.94 -10.94
CA ALA A 28 8.78 27.01 -11.51
C ALA A 28 8.98 25.58 -11.00
N VAL A 29 10.24 25.12 -10.87
CA VAL A 29 10.56 23.81 -10.28
C VAL A 29 10.15 23.77 -8.80
N ARG A 30 10.50 24.81 -8.03
CA ARG A 30 10.10 24.92 -6.61
C ARG A 30 8.59 24.90 -6.44
N GLN A 31 7.85 25.59 -7.31
CA GLN A 31 6.38 25.56 -7.31
C GLN A 31 5.85 24.16 -7.64
N SER A 32 6.44 23.47 -8.63
CA SER A 32 6.05 22.10 -8.97
C SER A 32 6.25 21.13 -7.79
N TYR A 33 7.34 21.29 -7.04
CA TYR A 33 7.58 20.51 -5.83
C TYR A 33 6.53 20.82 -4.77
N TYR A 34 6.22 22.10 -4.55
CA TYR A 34 5.22 22.54 -3.60
C TYR A 34 3.83 21.97 -3.93
N ASP A 35 3.42 22.07 -5.20
CA ASP A 35 2.11 21.62 -5.65
C ASP A 35 1.94 20.12 -5.43
N THR A 36 2.91 19.31 -5.84
CA THR A 36 2.86 17.85 -5.69
C THR A 36 2.94 17.40 -4.22
N SER A 37 3.81 18.01 -3.40
CA SER A 37 3.84 17.75 -1.95
C SER A 37 2.54 18.14 -1.25
N SER A 38 1.91 19.24 -1.67
CA SER A 38 0.63 19.68 -1.12
C SER A 38 -0.49 18.68 -1.43
N VAL A 39 -0.50 18.12 -2.65
CA VAL A 39 -1.47 17.08 -3.03
C VAL A 39 -1.33 15.87 -2.10
N VAL A 40 -0.12 15.32 -1.92
CA VAL A 40 0.10 14.17 -1.02
C VAL A 40 -0.35 14.48 0.40
N ARG A 41 0.06 15.63 0.94
CA ARG A 41 -0.33 16.08 2.28
C ARG A 41 -1.85 16.12 2.45
N ASN A 42 -2.58 16.58 1.43
CA ASN A 42 -4.04 16.66 1.47
C ASN A 42 -4.72 15.29 1.34
N GLN A 43 -4.01 14.24 0.89
CA GLN A 43 -4.52 12.86 0.86
C GLN A 43 -4.34 12.12 2.19
N LEU A 44 -3.43 12.55 3.07
CA LEU A 44 -3.17 11.85 4.33
C LEU A 44 -4.40 11.66 5.24
N PRO A 45 -5.33 12.62 5.38
CA PRO A 45 -6.54 12.40 6.16
C PRO A 45 -7.44 11.28 5.59
N GLU A 46 -7.53 11.16 4.28
CA GLU A 46 -8.28 10.07 3.63
C GLU A 46 -7.54 8.74 3.79
N ALA A 47 -6.21 8.73 3.67
CA ALA A 47 -5.40 7.55 3.95
C ALA A 47 -5.57 7.04 5.39
N GLN A 48 -5.66 7.96 6.36
CA GLN A 48 -5.98 7.65 7.75
C GLN A 48 -7.38 7.02 7.89
N HIS A 49 -8.37 7.56 7.19
CA HIS A 49 -9.71 6.98 7.17
C HIS A 49 -9.71 5.58 6.53
N ALA A 50 -8.95 5.37 5.46
CA ALA A 50 -8.78 4.06 4.85
C ALA A 50 -8.14 3.06 5.83
N LEU A 51 -7.13 3.48 6.60
CA LEU A 51 -6.53 2.70 7.67
C LEU A 51 -7.57 2.30 8.73
N ASP A 52 -8.38 3.26 9.19
CA ASP A 52 -9.45 3.01 10.15
C ASP A 52 -10.42 1.94 9.64
N VAL A 53 -10.86 2.06 8.40
CA VAL A 53 -11.79 1.10 7.78
C VAL A 53 -11.15 -0.28 7.61
N VAL A 54 -9.92 -0.36 7.12
CA VAL A 54 -9.20 -1.62 6.90
C VAL A 54 -8.96 -2.37 8.22
N THR A 55 -8.70 -1.64 9.30
CA THR A 55 -8.34 -2.22 10.60
C THR A 55 -9.53 -2.41 11.54
N ASP A 56 -10.69 -1.83 11.24
CA ASP A 56 -11.90 -2.05 12.02
C ASP A 56 -12.58 -3.40 11.64
N PRO A 57 -12.69 -4.35 12.59
CA PRO A 57 -13.37 -5.62 12.35
C PRO A 57 -14.86 -5.45 12.03
N GLN A 58 -15.48 -4.33 12.40
CA GLN A 58 -16.90 -4.03 12.16
C GLN A 58 -17.15 -3.30 10.84
N SER A 59 -16.10 -3.00 10.06
CA SER A 59 -16.25 -2.38 8.74
C SER A 59 -17.09 -3.24 7.78
N THR A 60 -17.96 -2.56 7.04
CA THR A 60 -18.78 -3.18 5.98
C THR A 60 -17.96 -3.46 4.73
N ALA A 61 -18.45 -4.37 3.88
CA ALA A 61 -17.80 -4.67 2.60
C ALA A 61 -17.76 -3.45 1.67
N GLU A 62 -18.80 -2.61 1.71
CA GLU A 62 -18.86 -1.35 0.95
C GLU A 62 -17.82 -0.35 1.44
N ALA A 63 -17.64 -0.22 2.77
CA ALA A 63 -16.61 0.63 3.33
C ALA A 63 -15.21 0.14 2.93
N LEU A 64 -14.93 -1.16 3.07
CA LEU A 64 -13.66 -1.76 2.64
C LEU A 64 -13.39 -1.48 1.15
N SER A 65 -14.39 -1.71 0.29
CA SER A 65 -14.26 -1.46 -1.15
C SER A 65 -13.98 0.01 -1.46
N SER A 66 -14.49 0.94 -0.64
CA SER A 66 -14.23 2.38 -0.80
C SER A 66 -12.81 2.80 -0.42
N SER A 67 -12.07 1.99 0.33
CA SER A 67 -10.66 2.25 0.68
C SER A 67 -9.72 2.06 -0.52
N ILE A 68 -10.05 1.18 -1.48
CA ILE A 68 -9.21 0.93 -2.67
C ILE A 68 -8.90 2.22 -3.45
N PRO A 69 -9.88 3.03 -3.90
CA PRO A 69 -9.59 4.25 -4.64
C PRO A 69 -8.85 5.29 -3.80
N ILE A 70 -8.95 5.28 -2.48
CA ILE A 70 -8.20 6.18 -1.60
C ILE A 70 -6.72 5.79 -1.58
N ILE A 71 -6.44 4.49 -1.37
CA ILE A 71 -5.07 3.95 -1.39
C ILE A 71 -4.40 4.23 -2.75
N ALA A 72 -5.12 3.99 -3.85
CA ALA A 72 -4.62 4.26 -5.19
C ALA A 72 -4.35 5.75 -5.46
N GLN A 73 -5.17 6.65 -4.90
CA GLN A 73 -4.95 8.10 -5.00
C GLN A 73 -3.73 8.57 -4.22
N LEU A 74 -3.49 8.00 -3.03
CA LEU A 74 -2.26 8.25 -2.28
C LEU A 74 -1.04 7.82 -3.08
N ASP A 75 -1.05 6.60 -3.64
CA ASP A 75 0.07 6.09 -4.45
C ASP A 75 0.30 6.96 -5.70
N THR A 76 -0.77 7.34 -6.39
CA THR A 76 -0.68 8.23 -7.56
C THR A 76 -0.07 9.59 -7.18
N ALA A 77 -0.52 10.20 -6.09
CA ALA A 77 0.02 11.48 -5.64
C ALA A 77 1.51 11.39 -5.25
N ALA A 78 1.90 10.30 -4.58
CA ALA A 78 3.28 10.04 -4.20
C ALA A 78 4.17 9.75 -5.41
N PHE A 79 3.64 9.03 -6.40
CA PHE A 79 4.29 8.81 -7.69
C PHE A 79 4.52 10.12 -8.44
N ASP A 80 3.51 11.00 -8.54
CA ASP A 80 3.63 12.31 -9.19
C ASP A 80 4.69 13.19 -8.50
N MET A 81 4.77 13.10 -7.17
CA MET A 81 5.82 13.75 -6.38
C MET A 81 7.22 13.24 -6.73
N LYS A 82 7.39 11.92 -6.90
CA LYS A 82 8.65 11.31 -7.36
C LYS A 82 8.97 11.67 -8.82
N GLU A 83 7.97 11.70 -9.70
CA GLU A 83 8.14 12.11 -11.10
C GLU A 83 8.63 13.56 -11.19
N ALA A 84 8.05 14.46 -10.39
CA ALA A 84 8.51 15.83 -10.29
C ALA A 84 9.98 15.91 -9.85
N ALA A 85 10.38 15.12 -8.84
CA ALA A 85 11.76 15.05 -8.38
C ALA A 85 12.73 14.49 -9.45
N ALA A 86 12.28 13.55 -10.28
CA ALA A 86 13.09 12.94 -11.33
C ALA A 86 13.36 13.88 -12.52
N ALA A 87 12.63 14.99 -12.64
CA ALA A 87 12.85 15.97 -13.69
C ALA A 87 14.26 16.62 -13.55
N PRO A 88 15.01 16.80 -14.65
CA PRO A 88 16.34 17.40 -14.57
C PRO A 88 16.24 18.85 -14.11
N LEU A 89 17.14 19.25 -13.20
CA LEU A 89 17.23 20.64 -12.77
C LEU A 89 17.64 21.57 -13.94
N PRO A 90 17.24 22.85 -13.88
CA PRO A 90 17.62 23.84 -14.89
C PRO A 90 19.14 23.90 -15.09
N SER A 91 19.60 23.99 -16.33
CA SER A 91 21.03 24.07 -16.64
C SER A 91 21.56 25.50 -16.51
N VAL A 92 22.67 25.67 -15.80
CA VAL A 92 23.34 26.97 -15.64
C VAL A 92 24.62 27.01 -16.48
N LEU A 93 24.89 28.13 -17.16
CA LEU A 93 26.13 28.29 -17.93
C LEU A 93 27.36 28.40 -16.99
N PRO A 94 28.56 27.91 -17.39
CA PRO A 94 29.74 27.76 -16.51
C PRO A 94 30.31 29.02 -15.84
N LEU A 95 29.76 30.21 -16.08
CA LEU A 95 30.20 31.50 -15.53
C LEU A 95 29.04 32.31 -14.93
N MET A 96 27.86 31.72 -14.81
CA MET A 96 26.67 32.36 -14.28
C MET A 96 26.46 31.94 -12.81
N PRO A 97 25.93 32.83 -11.95
CA PRO A 97 25.56 32.44 -10.58
C PRO A 97 24.52 31.32 -10.61
N SER A 98 24.83 30.19 -9.97
CA SER A 98 23.98 29.00 -9.90
C SER A 98 23.18 28.89 -8.61
N GLY A 99 23.33 29.83 -7.65
CA GLY A 99 22.81 29.68 -6.28
C GLY A 99 21.34 29.26 -6.16
N GLU A 100 20.46 29.81 -7.00
CA GLU A 100 19.03 29.44 -6.99
C GLU A 100 18.78 28.01 -7.50
N VAL A 101 19.59 27.51 -8.44
CA VAL A 101 19.52 26.13 -8.95
C VAL A 101 20.21 25.17 -8.00
N ASP A 102 21.36 25.55 -7.42
CA ASP A 102 22.08 24.74 -6.44
C ASP A 102 21.22 24.50 -5.18
N ALA A 103 20.41 25.50 -4.79
CA ALA A 103 19.44 25.39 -3.70
C ALA A 103 18.32 24.37 -3.98
N LEU A 104 18.05 24.02 -5.24
CA LEU A 104 17.05 23.00 -5.59
C LEU A 104 17.55 21.57 -5.39
N VAL A 105 18.86 21.34 -5.36
CA VAL A 105 19.43 19.99 -5.21
C VAL A 105 18.96 19.29 -3.92
N PRO A 106 19.09 19.90 -2.72
CA PRO A 106 18.60 19.26 -1.50
C PRO A 106 17.06 19.10 -1.50
N LEU A 107 16.33 20.05 -2.09
CA LEU A 107 14.87 19.99 -2.20
C LEU A 107 14.41 18.86 -3.13
N GLN A 108 15.11 18.65 -4.24
CA GLN A 108 14.87 17.54 -5.17
C GLN A 108 15.09 16.18 -4.49
N GLN A 109 16.19 16.03 -3.76
CA GLN A 109 16.48 14.80 -3.02
C GLN A 109 15.41 14.51 -1.96
N GLN A 110 15.00 15.53 -1.22
CA GLN A 110 13.93 15.40 -0.23
C GLN A 110 12.58 15.07 -0.88
N GLN A 111 12.27 15.68 -2.03
CA GLN A 111 11.07 15.39 -2.82
C GLN A 111 11.03 13.91 -3.25
N GLU A 112 12.15 13.38 -3.75
CA GLU A 112 12.27 11.99 -4.17
C GLU A 112 12.06 11.02 -3.01
N LEU A 113 12.72 11.27 -1.88
CA LEU A 113 12.60 10.44 -0.67
C LEU A 113 11.17 10.41 -0.14
N LEU A 114 10.53 11.58 -0.04
CA LEU A 114 9.15 11.67 0.44
C LEU A 114 8.16 11.07 -0.55
N GLY A 115 8.39 11.17 -1.86
CA GLY A 115 7.59 10.48 -2.87
C GLY A 115 7.67 8.96 -2.72
N GLU A 116 8.87 8.42 -2.48
CA GLU A 116 9.05 6.98 -2.23
C GLU A 116 8.39 6.53 -0.92
N GLU A 117 8.51 7.32 0.15
CA GLU A 117 7.85 7.05 1.43
C GLU A 117 6.32 7.04 1.30
N GLY A 118 5.74 7.96 0.52
CA GLY A 118 4.30 8.01 0.25
C GLY A 118 3.78 6.78 -0.51
N SER A 119 4.50 6.32 -1.54
CA SER A 119 4.16 5.07 -2.24
C SER A 119 4.35 3.85 -1.33
N GLY A 120 5.37 3.87 -0.46
CA GLY A 120 5.57 2.84 0.56
C GLY A 120 4.38 2.73 1.52
N LEU A 121 3.87 3.87 2.00
CA LEU A 121 2.68 3.94 2.84
C LEU A 121 1.43 3.43 2.12
N ALA A 122 1.22 3.81 0.86
CA ALA A 122 0.10 3.30 0.06
C ALA A 122 0.17 1.77 -0.13
N ASN A 123 1.36 1.24 -0.39
CA ASN A 123 1.59 -0.21 -0.49
C ASN A 123 1.29 -0.93 0.83
N GLN A 124 1.72 -0.37 1.98
CA GLN A 124 1.40 -0.92 3.30
C GLN A 124 -0.12 -0.97 3.53
N LEU A 125 -0.84 0.11 3.24
CA LEU A 125 -2.31 0.14 3.32
C LEU A 125 -2.97 -0.89 2.40
N GLY A 126 -2.43 -1.05 1.19
CA GLY A 126 -2.85 -2.09 0.24
C GLY A 126 -2.66 -3.50 0.79
N ASN A 127 -1.53 -3.78 1.44
CA ASN A 127 -1.29 -5.07 2.08
C ASN A 127 -2.31 -5.34 3.18
N GLY A 128 -2.51 -4.38 4.09
CA GLY A 128 -3.52 -4.50 5.16
C GLY A 128 -4.92 -4.76 4.60
N TYR A 129 -5.29 -4.09 3.51
CA TYR A 129 -6.55 -4.35 2.81
C TYR A 129 -6.65 -5.80 2.31
N ILE A 130 -5.60 -6.32 1.65
CA ILE A 130 -5.59 -7.70 1.13
C ILE A 130 -5.76 -8.71 2.26
N TYR A 131 -5.02 -8.57 3.37
CA TYR A 131 -5.19 -9.45 4.53
C TYR A 131 -6.60 -9.35 5.14
N ARG A 132 -7.18 -8.15 5.20
CA ARG A 132 -8.52 -7.91 5.75
C ARG A 132 -9.63 -8.58 4.96
N VAL A 133 -9.50 -8.68 3.63
CA VAL A 133 -10.53 -9.25 2.75
C VAL A 133 -10.31 -10.73 2.43
N SER A 134 -9.05 -11.17 2.30
CA SER A 134 -8.75 -12.52 1.83
C SER A 134 -8.74 -13.56 2.96
N VAL A 135 -8.25 -13.22 4.15
CA VAL A 135 -8.14 -14.17 5.26
C VAL A 135 -9.50 -14.72 5.73
N PRO A 136 -10.59 -13.92 5.82
CA PRO A 136 -11.90 -14.46 6.21
C PRO A 136 -12.48 -15.51 5.26
N ASP A 137 -12.03 -15.55 4.00
CA ASP A 137 -12.50 -16.50 2.99
C ASP A 137 -11.76 -17.84 3.04
N LEU A 138 -10.64 -17.93 3.76
CA LEU A 138 -9.89 -19.17 3.93
C LEU A 138 -10.69 -20.22 4.71
N LEU A 139 -10.52 -21.48 4.29
CA LEU A 139 -11.07 -22.66 4.98
C LEU A 139 -12.61 -22.63 5.07
N ASN A 140 -13.28 -22.03 4.08
CA ASN A 140 -14.73 -21.85 4.08
C ASN A 140 -15.43 -22.72 3.01
N PRO A 141 -15.58 -24.05 3.23
CA PRO A 141 -16.29 -24.92 2.28
C PRO A 141 -17.82 -24.74 2.30
N GLY A 142 -18.34 -23.82 3.12
CA GLY A 142 -19.77 -23.67 3.37
C GLY A 142 -20.31 -24.66 4.39
N ASN A 143 -21.60 -24.98 4.30
CA ASN A 143 -22.27 -25.85 5.27
C ASN A 143 -21.91 -27.32 5.04
N LEU A 144 -21.38 -27.96 6.08
CA LEU A 144 -20.95 -29.34 6.07
C LEU A 144 -21.97 -30.25 6.79
N PRO A 145 -22.43 -31.35 6.17
CA PRO A 145 -23.33 -32.29 6.83
C PRO A 145 -22.59 -33.16 7.87
N ILE A 146 -23.30 -33.63 8.90
CA ILE A 146 -22.77 -34.68 9.81
C ILE A 146 -23.09 -36.10 9.34
N SER A 147 -24.01 -36.23 8.37
CA SER A 147 -24.38 -37.48 7.71
C SER A 147 -24.89 -37.17 6.30
N ALA A 148 -24.58 -38.06 5.36
CA ALA A 148 -24.86 -37.84 3.94
C ALA A 148 -24.99 -39.18 3.22
N ASP A 149 -25.78 -39.23 2.15
CA ASP A 149 -25.78 -40.36 1.22
C ASP A 149 -24.57 -40.31 0.28
N THR A 150 -24.32 -41.39 -0.47
CA THR A 150 -23.16 -41.48 -1.37
C THR A 150 -23.12 -40.37 -2.43
N GLU A 151 -24.28 -39.95 -2.94
CA GLU A 151 -24.37 -38.86 -3.92
C GLU A 151 -23.93 -37.53 -3.30
N THR A 152 -24.45 -37.22 -2.11
CA THR A 152 -24.08 -36.02 -1.35
C THR A 152 -22.60 -36.03 -0.95
N ILE A 153 -22.06 -37.17 -0.52
CA ILE A 153 -20.63 -37.32 -0.19
C ILE A 153 -19.75 -36.98 -1.41
N ASN A 154 -20.12 -37.44 -2.62
CA ASN A 154 -19.38 -37.12 -3.84
C ASN A 154 -19.42 -35.62 -4.16
N THR A 155 -20.56 -34.97 -3.97
CA THR A 155 -20.66 -33.50 -4.14
C THR A 155 -19.79 -32.76 -3.13
N VAL A 156 -19.87 -33.12 -1.85
CA VAL A 156 -19.07 -32.53 -0.78
C VAL A 156 -17.57 -32.70 -1.05
N SER A 157 -17.13 -33.87 -1.51
CA SER A 157 -15.74 -34.13 -1.87
C SER A 157 -15.22 -33.16 -2.93
N ILE A 158 -16.01 -32.86 -3.96
CA ILE A 158 -15.65 -31.88 -5.00
C ILE A 158 -15.58 -30.46 -4.41
N THR A 159 -16.56 -30.07 -3.59
CA THR A 159 -16.57 -28.76 -2.93
C THR A 159 -15.35 -28.56 -2.04
N LEU A 160 -14.98 -29.56 -1.24
CA LEU A 160 -13.80 -29.53 -0.38
C LEU A 160 -12.50 -29.40 -1.19
N ALA A 161 -12.36 -30.18 -2.27
CA ALA A 161 -11.21 -30.07 -3.16
C ALA A 161 -11.10 -28.69 -3.83
N SER A 162 -12.23 -28.11 -4.25
CA SER A 162 -12.28 -26.77 -4.81
C SER A 162 -11.93 -25.69 -3.77
N SER A 163 -12.40 -25.84 -2.54
CA SER A 163 -12.06 -24.96 -1.41
C SER A 163 -10.56 -24.99 -1.12
N LEU A 164 -9.94 -26.19 -1.06
CA LEU A 164 -8.51 -26.32 -0.82
C LEU A 164 -7.65 -25.63 -1.90
N ALA A 165 -8.08 -25.75 -3.16
CA ALA A 165 -7.41 -25.10 -4.29
C ALA A 165 -7.57 -23.57 -4.24
N ALA A 166 -8.75 -23.08 -3.85
CA ALA A 166 -8.99 -21.65 -3.64
C ALA A 166 -8.12 -21.11 -2.49
N ASP A 167 -8.05 -21.83 -1.37
CA ASP A 167 -7.23 -21.46 -0.22
C ASP A 167 -5.75 -21.36 -0.61
N ALA A 168 -5.24 -22.34 -1.39
CA ALA A 168 -3.86 -22.31 -1.88
C ALA A 168 -3.57 -21.10 -2.78
N ALA A 169 -4.53 -20.71 -3.62
CA ALA A 169 -4.41 -19.52 -4.46
C ALA A 169 -4.40 -18.24 -3.62
N ILE A 170 -5.31 -18.13 -2.65
CA ILE A 170 -5.35 -16.99 -1.72
C ILE A 170 -4.03 -16.85 -0.98
N ILE A 171 -3.51 -17.93 -0.38
CA ILE A 171 -2.24 -17.91 0.38
C ILE A 171 -1.07 -17.50 -0.51
N ALA A 172 -1.01 -17.99 -1.76
CA ALA A 172 0.04 -17.62 -2.70
C ALA A 172 0.00 -16.15 -3.12
N GLU A 173 -1.16 -15.51 -3.03
CA GLU A 173 -1.38 -14.10 -3.37
C GLU A 173 -1.25 -13.16 -2.15
N LEU A 174 -1.13 -13.70 -0.92
CA LEU A 174 -0.93 -12.87 0.27
C LEU A 174 0.41 -12.11 0.19
N PRO A 175 0.41 -10.79 0.43
CA PRO A 175 1.64 -10.01 0.44
C PRO A 175 2.63 -10.47 1.51
N ALA A 176 3.91 -10.51 1.15
CA ALA A 176 4.99 -10.76 2.11
C ALA A 176 5.23 -9.49 2.94
N ASP A 177 4.51 -9.36 4.05
CA ASP A 177 4.59 -8.22 4.96
C ASP A 177 5.00 -8.70 6.37
N PRO A 178 6.10 -8.19 6.95
CA PRO A 178 6.53 -8.57 8.30
C PRO A 178 5.48 -8.38 9.39
N LEU A 179 4.54 -7.45 9.22
CA LEU A 179 3.46 -7.19 10.20
C LEU A 179 2.40 -8.29 10.22
N PHE A 180 2.34 -9.12 9.18
CA PHE A 180 1.36 -10.21 9.02
C PHE A 180 2.00 -11.61 8.99
N VAL A 181 3.26 -11.74 9.41
CA VAL A 181 3.97 -13.02 9.37
C VAL A 181 3.25 -14.11 10.17
N ASN A 182 2.64 -13.76 11.31
CA ASN A 182 1.91 -14.72 12.13
C ASN A 182 0.67 -15.22 11.40
N THR A 183 -0.10 -14.31 10.81
CA THR A 183 -1.28 -14.65 10.00
C THR A 183 -0.89 -15.52 8.80
N TYR A 184 0.19 -15.17 8.09
CA TYR A 184 0.68 -15.94 6.95
C TYR A 184 1.10 -17.35 7.33
N ASP A 185 1.93 -17.50 8.38
CA ASP A 185 2.39 -18.79 8.87
C ASP A 185 1.22 -19.65 9.36
N GLN A 186 0.24 -19.05 10.03
CA GLN A 186 -0.96 -19.74 10.49
C GLN A 186 -1.89 -20.14 9.33
N ALA A 187 -1.99 -19.32 8.27
CA ALA A 187 -2.74 -19.67 7.07
C ALA A 187 -2.14 -20.91 6.41
N ILE A 188 -0.81 -20.98 6.28
CA ILE A 188 -0.11 -22.17 5.78
C ILE A 188 -0.37 -23.37 6.67
N ALA A 189 -0.16 -23.25 7.99
CA ALA A 189 -0.32 -24.37 8.91
C ALA A 189 -1.77 -24.90 8.93
N SER A 190 -2.76 -24.01 8.82
CA SER A 190 -4.17 -24.38 8.79
C SER A 190 -4.56 -25.00 7.45
N HIS A 191 -3.98 -24.54 6.33
CA HIS A 191 -4.15 -25.14 5.01
C HIS A 191 -3.59 -26.57 4.96
N ASP A 192 -2.37 -26.77 5.46
CA ASP A 192 -1.74 -28.10 5.57
C ASP A 192 -2.60 -29.04 6.44
N ARG A 193 -3.15 -28.54 7.55
CA ARG A 193 -4.07 -29.33 8.39
C ARG A 193 -5.37 -29.64 7.65
N TYR A 194 -5.90 -28.66 6.90
CA TYR A 194 -7.15 -28.79 6.17
C TYR A 194 -7.08 -29.87 5.08
N GLU A 195 -5.95 -30.01 4.38
CA GLU A 195 -5.73 -31.09 3.42
C GLU A 195 -5.91 -32.48 4.05
N VAL A 196 -5.30 -32.71 5.22
CA VAL A 196 -5.43 -33.97 5.95
C VAL A 196 -6.85 -34.14 6.50
N TRP A 197 -7.41 -33.05 7.04
CA TRP A 197 -8.74 -33.00 7.62
C TRP A 197 -9.83 -33.44 6.63
N GLN A 198 -9.73 -33.08 5.34
CA GLN A 198 -10.72 -33.44 4.32
C GLN A 198 -10.87 -34.96 4.18
N ASN A 199 -9.76 -35.69 4.18
CA ASN A 199 -9.77 -37.15 4.08
C ASN A 199 -10.38 -37.79 5.33
N GLU A 200 -10.09 -37.25 6.52
CA GLU A 200 -10.68 -37.72 7.76
C GLU A 200 -12.19 -37.50 7.80
N TYR A 201 -12.65 -36.34 7.32
CA TYR A 201 -14.06 -35.97 7.31
C TYR A 201 -14.87 -36.80 6.30
N LEU A 202 -14.37 -36.97 5.07
CA LEU A 202 -14.99 -37.84 4.07
C LEU A 202 -15.00 -39.32 4.54
N GLY A 203 -13.95 -39.75 5.24
CA GLY A 203 -13.89 -41.08 5.87
C GLY A 203 -14.94 -41.26 6.95
N ALA A 204 -15.18 -40.24 7.78
CA ALA A 204 -16.23 -40.24 8.80
C ALA A 204 -17.63 -40.32 8.17
N LEU A 205 -17.90 -39.53 7.12
CA LEU A 205 -19.18 -39.61 6.39
C LEU A 205 -19.40 -41.00 5.78
N THR A 206 -18.38 -41.55 5.14
CA THR A 206 -18.46 -42.88 4.50
C THR A 206 -18.69 -44.01 5.51
N SER A 207 -18.15 -43.87 6.72
CA SER A 207 -18.30 -44.84 7.81
C SER A 207 -19.56 -44.62 8.66
N GLU A 208 -20.39 -43.64 8.30
CA GLU A 208 -21.57 -43.21 9.07
C GLU A 208 -21.24 -42.79 10.52
N ASP A 209 -20.01 -42.33 10.77
CA ASP A 209 -19.55 -41.88 12.08
C ASP A 209 -19.89 -40.40 12.30
N THR A 210 -21.11 -40.14 12.76
CA THR A 210 -21.63 -38.78 12.95
C THR A 210 -20.91 -38.01 14.06
N ASP A 211 -20.36 -38.69 15.05
CA ASP A 211 -19.67 -38.04 16.17
C ASP A 211 -18.27 -37.58 15.74
N ARG A 212 -17.55 -38.39 14.96
CA ARG A 212 -16.30 -37.96 14.34
C ARG A 212 -16.52 -36.83 13.33
N ALA A 213 -17.55 -36.91 12.48
CA ALA A 213 -17.87 -35.86 11.54
C ALA A 213 -18.17 -34.53 12.24
N ARG A 214 -18.94 -34.54 13.33
CA ARG A 214 -19.20 -33.35 14.15
C ARG A 214 -17.92 -32.77 14.75
N THR A 215 -17.08 -33.63 15.34
CA THR A 215 -15.80 -33.21 15.95
C THR A 215 -14.89 -32.54 14.92
N LEU A 216 -14.87 -33.04 13.68
CA LEU A 216 -14.10 -32.47 12.60
C LEU A 216 -14.66 -31.12 12.14
N ILE A 217 -15.98 -30.96 12.07
CA ILE A 217 -16.60 -29.65 11.79
C ILE A 217 -16.21 -28.63 12.88
N ASP A 218 -16.30 -29.01 14.16
CA ASP A 218 -15.89 -28.15 15.28
C ASP A 218 -14.40 -27.78 15.19
N GLU A 219 -13.54 -28.71 14.77
CA GLU A 219 -12.11 -28.47 14.53
C GLU A 219 -11.87 -27.47 13.39
N LEU A 220 -12.60 -27.58 12.29
CA LEU A 220 -12.53 -26.64 11.17
C LEU A 220 -12.95 -25.23 11.60
N ASP A 221 -14.05 -25.12 12.34
CA ASP A 221 -14.52 -23.84 12.87
C ASP A 221 -13.51 -23.24 13.86
N ALA A 222 -12.84 -24.06 14.66
CA ALA A 222 -11.77 -23.61 15.55
C ALA A 222 -10.54 -23.10 14.77
N MET A 223 -10.13 -23.77 13.69
CA MET A 223 -9.03 -23.29 12.83
C MET A 223 -9.37 -21.94 12.19
N ARG A 224 -10.59 -21.79 11.66
CA ARG A 224 -11.09 -20.54 11.08
C ARG A 224 -11.11 -19.41 12.10
N THR A 225 -11.65 -19.68 13.29
CA THR A 225 -11.73 -18.70 14.37
C THR A 225 -10.33 -18.26 14.80
N GLY A 226 -9.42 -19.22 15.02
CA GLY A 226 -8.03 -18.92 15.38
C GLY A 226 -7.30 -18.11 14.30
N LEU A 227 -7.55 -18.38 13.01
CA LEU A 227 -6.96 -17.61 11.92
C LEU A 227 -7.49 -16.17 11.87
N GLN A 228 -8.80 -15.99 12.11
CA GLN A 228 -9.43 -14.68 12.19
C GLN A 228 -8.95 -13.86 13.39
N GLU A 229 -8.76 -14.51 14.55
CA GLU A 229 -8.21 -13.89 15.75
C GLU A 229 -6.78 -13.38 15.49
N THR A 230 -5.89 -14.23 14.95
CA THR A 230 -4.51 -13.82 14.62
C THR A 230 -4.47 -12.69 13.60
N ASN A 231 -5.30 -12.73 12.56
CA ASN A 231 -5.39 -11.64 11.59
C ASN A 231 -5.91 -10.33 12.24
N THR A 232 -6.84 -10.43 13.18
CA THR A 232 -7.33 -9.25 13.92
C THR A 232 -6.23 -8.65 14.79
N ASP A 233 -5.43 -9.48 15.44
CA ASP A 233 -4.29 -9.04 16.25
C ASP A 233 -3.19 -8.40 15.40
N ASP A 234 -2.84 -9.02 14.26
CA ASP A 234 -1.88 -8.46 13.30
C ASP A 234 -2.40 -7.14 12.71
N LEU A 235 -3.70 -7.03 12.38
CA LEU A 235 -4.33 -5.78 11.93
C LEU A 235 -4.28 -4.67 12.99
N ALA A 236 -4.41 -5.02 14.28
CA ALA A 236 -4.30 -4.05 15.37
C ALA A 236 -2.86 -3.53 15.53
N ASN A 237 -1.86 -4.41 15.39
CA ASN A 237 -0.46 -4.01 15.38
C ASN A 237 -0.13 -3.15 14.15
N PHE A 238 -0.59 -3.58 12.98
CA PHE A 238 -0.48 -2.84 11.73
C PHE A 238 -1.06 -1.43 11.85
N ARG A 239 -2.25 -1.29 12.48
CA ARG A 239 -2.86 0.02 12.74
C ARG A 239 -1.92 0.95 13.49
N SER A 240 -1.33 0.48 14.58
CA SER A 240 -0.45 1.31 15.40
C SER A 240 0.81 1.74 14.65
N GLU A 241 1.38 0.85 13.84
CA GLU A 241 2.61 1.14 13.07
C GLU A 241 2.32 2.15 11.94
N VAL A 242 1.26 1.91 11.16
CA VAL A 242 0.91 2.78 10.03
C VAL A 242 0.41 4.15 10.49
N ASP A 243 -0.32 4.24 11.60
CA ASP A 243 -0.72 5.52 12.19
C ASP A 243 0.50 6.38 12.57
N ASN A 244 1.50 5.77 13.22
CA ASN A 244 2.76 6.45 13.54
C ASN A 244 3.52 6.87 12.28
N HIS A 245 3.53 6.02 11.25
CA HIS A 245 4.14 6.33 9.96
C HIS A 245 3.45 7.53 9.29
N ILE A 246 2.11 7.57 9.24
CA ILE A 246 1.33 8.69 8.69
C ILE A 246 1.67 9.99 9.41
N VAL A 247 1.71 9.98 10.75
CA VAL A 247 2.01 11.17 11.57
C VAL A 247 3.45 11.67 11.31
N THR A 248 4.41 10.75 11.27
CA THR A 248 5.82 11.09 11.01
C THR A 248 5.99 11.65 9.60
N TYR A 249 5.39 11.00 8.61
CA TYR A 249 5.42 11.41 7.22
C TYR A 249 4.77 12.78 7.00
N ALA A 250 3.62 13.04 7.66
CA ALA A 250 2.98 14.34 7.65
C ALA A 250 3.91 15.44 8.18
N GLY A 251 4.63 15.17 9.28
CA GLY A 251 5.62 16.10 9.84
C GLY A 251 6.75 16.41 8.85
N SER A 252 7.26 15.40 8.15
CA SER A 252 8.29 15.56 7.13
C SER A 252 7.79 16.36 5.92
N LEU A 253 6.56 16.11 5.47
CA LEU A 253 5.93 16.89 4.39
C LEU A 253 5.75 18.35 4.78
N GLU A 254 5.28 18.65 6.00
CA GLU A 254 5.11 20.04 6.46
C GLU A 254 6.46 20.77 6.56
N SER A 255 7.51 20.09 7.03
CA SER A 255 8.88 20.65 7.03
C SER A 255 9.39 20.94 5.62
N HIS A 256 9.12 20.04 4.68
CA HIS A 256 9.53 20.20 3.28
C HIS A 256 8.75 21.33 2.59
N LEU A 257 7.44 21.39 2.80
CA LEU A 257 6.59 22.49 2.31
C LEU A 257 7.06 23.84 2.86
N ALA A 258 7.46 23.91 4.13
CA ALA A 258 8.04 25.13 4.70
C ALA A 258 9.32 25.54 3.97
N ALA A 259 10.26 24.59 3.77
CA ALA A 259 11.51 24.83 3.04
C ALA A 259 11.29 25.28 1.59
N LEU A 260 10.23 24.80 0.93
CA LEU A 260 9.84 25.24 -0.42
C LEU A 260 9.28 26.67 -0.46
N THR A 261 8.86 27.23 0.68
CA THR A 261 8.31 28.60 0.77
C THR A 261 9.30 29.62 1.33
N GLU A 262 10.42 29.18 1.89
CA GLU A 262 11.50 30.08 2.30
C GLU A 262 12.12 30.73 1.05
N ILE A 263 12.13 32.07 1.05
CA ILE A 263 12.79 32.87 0.02
C ILE A 263 14.14 33.28 0.58
N ASP A 264 15.21 32.71 0.04
CA ASP A 264 16.59 33.20 0.23
C ASP A 264 16.83 34.54 -0.51
#